data_AF-A0A1V5VTC3-F1
#
_entry.id   AF-A0A1V5VTC3-F1
#
_cell.length_a   1.000
_cell.length_b   1.000
_cell.length_c   1.000
_cell.angle_alpha   90.00
_cell.angle_beta   90.00
_cell.angle_gamma   90.00
#
_symmetry.space_group_name_H-M   'P 1'
#
loop_
_entity.id
_entity.type
_entity.pdbx_description
1 polymer ?
#
loop_
_entity_poly.entity_id
_entity_poly.type
_entity_poly.pdbx_seq_one_letter_code
_entity_poly.pdbx_strand_id
1 'polypeptide(L)'
;MSQEEYSFSVDEYKQHTHKSDVAITRELSRLVAKGEIVNLRKGYYIILPPRYSAQQKLPIQLYSEKLCNYLGRKYYVALFTAAKFYGAGHQQIQKDYIIQSGTPCKNIAKKTFEIRFFTSSHWPQKNIHIKKSDAGIFHISSPALTIADLIHYQTKIGGIHRILTVIEELIDEVQEQDIIELLSWYPHTSVLQRMGYLFEVLETTLSWQNLLFEHLSKVTLYPVLLCPNSNQKTNGIHNTWKVKINCTIELDI
;
A
#
# COMPACT_ATOMS: atom_id res chain seq x y z
N MET A 1 16.75 15.94 -18.46
CA MET A 1 16.56 14.47 -18.56
C MET A 1 15.10 14.24 -18.94
N SER A 2 14.82 13.62 -20.09
CA SER A 2 13.44 13.31 -20.49
C SER A 2 12.91 12.15 -19.65
N GLN A 3 11.75 12.29 -19.04
CA GLN A 3 11.05 11.19 -18.38
C GLN A 3 10.52 10.23 -19.44
N GLU A 4 10.59 8.93 -19.17
CA GLU A 4 10.01 7.94 -20.07
C GLU A 4 8.50 7.82 -19.83
N GLU A 5 7.73 7.75 -20.92
CA GLU A 5 6.28 7.62 -20.86
C GLU A 5 5.86 6.15 -20.94
N TYR A 6 5.18 5.69 -19.89
CA TYR A 6 4.74 4.30 -19.75
C TYR A 6 3.22 4.13 -19.73
N SER A 7 2.48 5.23 -19.75
CA SER A 7 1.03 5.18 -19.69
C SER A 7 0.41 6.45 -20.25
N PHE A 8 -0.83 6.36 -20.70
CA PHE A 8 -1.55 7.49 -21.25
C PHE A 8 -3.06 7.29 -21.17
N SER A 9 -3.77 8.41 -21.06
CA SER A 9 -5.21 8.49 -21.30
C SER A 9 -5.50 8.72 -22.77
N VAL A 10 -6.71 8.35 -23.20
CA VAL A 10 -7.18 8.63 -24.57
C VAL A 10 -7.18 10.13 -24.85
N ASP A 11 -7.48 10.96 -23.85
CA ASP A 11 -7.52 12.41 -24.00
C ASP A 11 -6.12 12.99 -24.25
N GLU A 12 -5.10 12.52 -23.52
CA GLU A 12 -3.70 12.86 -23.80
C GLU A 12 -3.28 12.39 -25.19
N TYR A 13 -3.67 11.19 -25.60
CA TYR A 13 -3.35 10.67 -26.94
C TYR A 13 -3.96 11.54 -28.05
N LYS A 14 -5.23 11.98 -27.87
CA LYS A 14 -5.93 12.87 -28.80
C LYS A 14 -5.23 14.22 -28.97
N GLN A 15 -4.61 14.75 -27.92
CA GLN A 15 -3.87 16.02 -28.00
C GLN A 15 -2.63 15.93 -28.90
N HIS A 16 -2.10 14.73 -29.12
CA HIS A 16 -0.87 14.49 -29.89
C HIS A 16 -1.16 13.90 -31.29
N THR A 17 -2.41 13.85 -31.73
CA THR A 17 -2.78 13.30 -33.04
C THR A 17 -3.94 14.03 -33.69
N HIS A 18 -3.93 14.13 -35.02
CA HIS A 18 -5.04 14.68 -35.81
C HIS A 18 -6.03 13.62 -36.29
N LYS A 19 -5.94 12.39 -35.77
CA LYS A 19 -6.80 11.27 -36.15
C LYS A 19 -8.22 11.44 -35.60
N SER A 20 -9.20 10.94 -36.34
CA SER A 20 -10.58 10.86 -35.86
C SER A 20 -10.73 9.84 -34.72
N ASP A 21 -11.75 10.00 -33.88
CA ASP A 21 -12.03 9.09 -32.76
C ASP A 21 -12.17 7.62 -33.19
N VAL A 22 -12.74 7.37 -34.38
CA VAL A 22 -12.87 6.03 -34.95
C VAL A 22 -11.49 5.45 -35.31
N ALA A 23 -10.62 6.28 -35.91
CA ALA A 23 -9.26 5.87 -36.26
C ALA A 23 -8.42 5.57 -35.01
N ILE A 24 -8.50 6.41 -33.99
CA ILE A 24 -7.84 6.21 -32.68
C ILE A 24 -8.32 4.90 -32.05
N THR A 25 -9.63 4.67 -32.00
CA THR A 25 -10.19 3.45 -31.39
C THR A 25 -9.69 2.18 -32.09
N ARG A 26 -9.66 2.19 -33.43
CA ARG A 26 -9.14 1.05 -34.23
C ARG A 26 -7.66 0.83 -33.98
N GLU A 27 -6.87 1.90 -33.90
CA GLU A 27 -5.44 1.83 -33.65
C GLU A 27 -5.13 1.28 -32.26
N LEU A 28 -5.77 1.80 -31.20
CA LEU A 28 -5.60 1.31 -29.85
C LEU A 28 -6.01 -0.17 -29.74
N SER A 29 -7.10 -0.56 -30.40
CA SER A 29 -7.52 -1.98 -30.45
C SER A 29 -6.45 -2.87 -31.09
N ARG A 30 -5.83 -2.43 -32.19
CA ARG A 30 -4.74 -3.13 -32.86
C ARG A 30 -3.50 -3.25 -31.94
N LEU A 31 -3.12 -2.17 -31.25
CA LEU A 31 -1.97 -2.19 -30.32
C LEU A 31 -2.21 -3.11 -29.12
N VAL A 32 -3.44 -3.14 -28.58
CA VAL A 32 -3.85 -4.07 -27.52
C VAL A 32 -3.77 -5.52 -28.01
N ALA A 33 -4.24 -5.79 -29.23
CA ALA A 33 -4.19 -7.14 -29.82
C ALA A 33 -2.76 -7.64 -30.02
N LYS A 34 -1.82 -6.73 -30.33
CA LYS A 34 -0.39 -7.03 -30.41
C LYS A 34 0.31 -7.18 -29.05
N GLY A 35 -0.34 -6.77 -27.95
CA GLY A 35 0.27 -6.78 -26.62
C GLY A 35 1.29 -5.67 -26.39
N GLU A 36 1.31 -4.64 -27.23
CA GLU A 36 2.18 -3.45 -27.08
C GLU A 36 1.63 -2.47 -26.03
N ILE A 37 0.30 -2.47 -25.84
CA ILE A 37 -0.37 -1.72 -24.79
C ILE A 37 -1.42 -2.57 -24.07
N VAL A 38 -1.80 -2.16 -22.86
CA VAL A 38 -2.87 -2.78 -22.07
C VAL A 38 -3.89 -1.73 -21.68
N ASN A 39 -5.17 -1.97 -22.00
CA ASN A 39 -6.26 -1.17 -21.45
C ASN A 39 -6.44 -1.51 -19.95
N LEU A 40 -5.88 -0.67 -19.08
CA LEU A 40 -5.90 -0.90 -17.63
C LEU A 40 -7.22 -0.41 -17.00
N ARG A 41 -7.74 0.72 -17.51
CA ARG A 41 -9.04 1.30 -17.17
C ARG A 41 -9.71 1.78 -18.45
N LYS A 42 -11.03 1.93 -18.45
CA LYS A 42 -11.73 2.63 -19.55
C LYS A 42 -11.05 3.97 -19.78
N GLY A 43 -10.56 4.19 -21.00
CA GLY A 43 -9.89 5.44 -21.38
C GLY A 43 -8.43 5.58 -20.93
N TYR A 44 -7.83 4.57 -20.29
CA TYR A 44 -6.45 4.64 -19.79
C TYR A 44 -5.67 3.36 -20.14
N TYR A 45 -4.46 3.56 -20.65
CA TYR A 45 -3.63 2.51 -21.22
C TYR A 45 -2.22 2.52 -20.63
N ILE A 46 -1.65 1.32 -20.47
CA ILE A 46 -0.24 1.09 -20.13
C ILE A 46 0.50 0.73 -21.40
N ILE A 47 1.68 1.31 -21.61
CA ILE A 47 2.63 0.95 -22.65
C ILE A 47 3.52 -0.17 -22.11
N LEU A 48 3.75 -1.20 -22.91
CA LEU A 48 4.65 -2.31 -22.58
C LEU A 48 5.88 -2.24 -23.49
N PRO A 49 6.96 -1.54 -23.07
CA PRO A 49 8.22 -1.56 -23.79
C PRO A 49 8.78 -2.99 -23.92
N PRO A 50 9.70 -3.24 -24.88
CA PRO A 50 10.26 -4.58 -25.11
C PRO A 50 10.75 -5.29 -23.83
N ARG A 51 11.38 -4.55 -22.91
CA ARG A 51 11.87 -5.07 -21.61
C ARG A 51 10.78 -5.68 -20.71
N TYR A 52 9.52 -5.25 -20.86
CA TYR A 52 8.38 -5.72 -20.07
C TYR A 52 7.38 -6.58 -20.89
N SER A 53 7.64 -6.74 -22.18
CA SER A 53 6.70 -7.41 -23.09
C SER A 53 6.55 -8.90 -22.80
N ALA A 54 7.64 -9.60 -22.45
CA ALA A 54 7.62 -11.04 -22.17
C ALA A 54 6.74 -11.40 -20.96
N GLN A 55 6.81 -10.60 -19.89
CA GLN A 55 6.02 -10.80 -18.67
C GLN A 55 4.64 -10.13 -18.76
N GLN A 56 4.41 -9.31 -19.78
CA GLN A 56 3.23 -8.45 -19.93
C GLN A 56 2.91 -7.64 -18.67
N LYS A 57 3.88 -7.36 -17.80
CA LYS A 57 3.70 -6.70 -16.51
C LYS A 57 4.64 -5.51 -16.42
N LEU A 58 4.09 -4.39 -15.99
CA LEU A 58 4.86 -3.18 -15.71
C LEU A 58 4.90 -2.95 -14.20
N PRO A 59 6.06 -2.60 -13.62
CA PRO A 59 6.15 -2.21 -12.22
C PRO A 59 5.31 -0.97 -11.86
N ILE A 60 4.64 -0.99 -10.71
CA ILE A 60 3.68 0.04 -10.27
C ILE A 60 4.28 1.45 -10.21
N GLN A 61 5.56 1.57 -9.86
CA GLN A 61 6.28 2.85 -9.77
C GLN A 61 6.42 3.59 -11.11
N LEU A 62 6.16 2.91 -12.23
CA LEU A 62 6.25 3.50 -13.56
C LEU A 62 4.93 4.11 -14.04
N TYR A 63 3.82 3.91 -13.32
CA TYR A 63 2.52 4.42 -13.76
C TYR A 63 1.56 4.82 -12.63
N SER A 64 1.87 4.57 -11.36
CA SER A 64 0.97 4.90 -10.24
C SER A 64 0.61 6.38 -10.19
N GLU A 65 1.60 7.26 -10.42
CA GLU A 65 1.44 8.71 -10.42
C GLU A 65 0.42 9.14 -11.46
N LYS A 66 0.67 8.78 -12.72
CA LYS A 66 -0.20 9.13 -13.84
C LYS A 66 -1.57 8.48 -13.74
N LEU A 67 -1.65 7.24 -13.26
CA LEU A 67 -2.92 6.53 -13.04
C LEU A 67 -3.78 7.24 -12.00
N CYS A 68 -3.21 7.57 -10.85
CA CYS A 68 -3.97 8.20 -9.77
C CYS A 68 -4.33 9.65 -10.09
N ASN A 69 -3.47 10.37 -10.83
CA ASN A 69 -3.81 11.69 -11.38
C ASN A 69 -4.97 11.61 -12.38
N TYR A 70 -4.96 10.62 -13.29
CA TYR A 70 -6.08 10.36 -14.20
C TYR A 70 -7.39 10.03 -13.45
N LEU A 71 -7.31 9.30 -12.34
CA LEU A 71 -8.47 8.99 -11.50
C LEU A 71 -8.92 10.19 -10.64
N GLY A 72 -8.16 11.28 -10.61
CA GLY A 72 -8.41 12.44 -9.75
C GLY A 72 -8.33 12.09 -8.27
N ARG A 73 -7.29 11.34 -7.87
CA ARG A 73 -7.13 10.82 -6.51
C ARG A 73 -5.73 11.13 -5.98
N LYS A 74 -5.67 11.70 -4.77
CA LYS A 74 -4.43 11.63 -3.98
C LYS A 74 -4.21 10.16 -3.62
N TYR A 75 -2.97 9.72 -3.68
CA TYR A 75 -2.64 8.31 -3.47
C TYR A 75 -1.28 8.16 -2.79
N TYR A 76 -1.02 6.96 -2.30
CA TYR A 76 0.33 6.44 -2.09
C TYR A 76 0.32 4.92 -2.29
N VAL A 77 1.45 4.38 -2.73
CA VAL A 77 1.73 2.95 -2.75
C VAL A 77 1.87 2.48 -1.30
N ALA A 78 1.17 1.41 -0.93
CA ALA A 78 0.99 1.01 0.47
C ALA A 78 1.09 -0.51 0.67
N LEU A 79 0.92 -0.93 1.93
CA LEU A 79 0.80 -2.34 2.34
C LEU A 79 2.00 -3.17 1.86
N PHE A 80 1.76 -4.41 1.42
CA PHE A 80 2.82 -5.29 0.94
C PHE A 80 3.63 -4.69 -0.21
N THR A 81 3.01 -3.87 -1.06
CA THR A 81 3.74 -3.21 -2.15
C THR A 81 4.79 -2.26 -1.60
N ALA A 82 4.42 -1.45 -0.60
CA ALA A 82 5.35 -0.54 0.03
C ALA A 82 6.44 -1.31 0.79
N ALA A 83 6.06 -2.34 1.57
CA ALA A 83 7.01 -3.21 2.28
C ALA A 83 8.09 -3.76 1.33
N LYS A 84 7.70 -4.22 0.14
CA LYS A 84 8.65 -4.70 -0.88
C LYS A 84 9.68 -3.65 -1.31
N PHE A 85 9.28 -2.38 -1.39
CA PHE A 85 10.21 -1.29 -1.72
C PHE A 85 11.19 -0.95 -0.59
N TYR A 86 10.97 -1.50 0.60
CA TYR A 86 11.86 -1.45 1.76
C TYR A 86 12.53 -2.81 2.01
N GLY A 87 12.49 -3.74 1.05
CA GLY A 87 13.13 -5.04 1.21
C GLY A 87 12.35 -6.05 2.07
N ALA A 88 11.11 -5.74 2.48
CA ALA A 88 10.29 -6.64 3.27
C ALA A 88 9.22 -7.37 2.43
N GLY A 89 8.93 -8.64 2.73
CA GLY A 89 7.86 -9.43 2.12
C GLY A 89 8.20 -9.98 0.73
N HIS A 90 9.40 -10.57 0.59
CA HIS A 90 9.91 -11.12 -0.67
C HIS A 90 9.05 -12.27 -1.25
N GLN A 91 8.16 -12.88 -0.46
CA GLN A 91 7.29 -13.96 -0.92
C GLN A 91 6.07 -13.44 -1.72
N GLN A 92 6.26 -13.40 -3.05
CA GLN A 92 5.23 -13.39 -4.11
C GLN A 92 4.01 -12.46 -3.90
N ILE A 93 4.28 -11.16 -3.81
CA ILE A 93 3.23 -10.15 -3.99
C ILE A 93 2.79 -10.16 -5.47
N GLN A 94 1.70 -10.86 -5.77
CA GLN A 94 1.07 -10.86 -7.09
C GLN A 94 0.29 -9.56 -7.36
N LYS A 95 -0.06 -8.81 -6.31
CA LYS A 95 -0.98 -7.67 -6.34
C LYS A 95 -0.31 -6.40 -5.86
N ASP A 96 -0.52 -5.30 -6.58
CA ASP A 96 -0.15 -3.98 -6.09
C ASP A 96 -1.27 -3.39 -5.23
N TYR A 97 -0.88 -2.57 -4.27
CA TYR A 97 -1.76 -2.00 -3.25
C TYR A 97 -1.57 -0.50 -3.21
N ILE A 98 -2.67 0.23 -3.36
CA ILE A 98 -2.71 1.69 -3.31
C ILE A 98 -3.76 2.11 -2.28
N ILE A 99 -3.40 3.05 -1.42
CA ILE A 99 -4.37 3.78 -0.60
C ILE A 99 -4.61 5.14 -1.23
N GLN A 100 -5.89 5.54 -1.31
CA GLN A 100 -6.32 6.78 -1.94
C GLN A 100 -7.29 7.60 -1.07
N SER A 101 -7.43 8.87 -1.39
CA SER A 101 -8.45 9.74 -0.80
C SER A 101 -9.78 9.66 -1.56
N GLY A 102 -10.86 10.17 -0.96
CA GLY A 102 -12.15 10.34 -1.64
C GLY A 102 -12.87 9.03 -1.96
N THR A 103 -13.76 9.05 -2.96
CA THR A 103 -14.63 7.92 -3.27
C THR A 103 -13.85 6.67 -3.69
N PRO A 104 -14.14 5.49 -3.11
CA PRO A 104 -13.47 4.24 -3.45
C PRO A 104 -13.46 3.93 -4.94
N CYS A 105 -12.26 3.64 -5.47
CA CYS A 105 -12.08 3.17 -6.82
C CYS A 105 -12.28 1.65 -6.86
N LYS A 106 -12.90 1.15 -7.94
CA LYS A 106 -12.98 -0.29 -8.17
C LYS A 106 -11.57 -0.85 -8.41
N ASN A 107 -11.25 -1.98 -7.78
CA ASN A 107 -10.02 -2.72 -8.04
C ASN A 107 -9.82 -2.99 -9.54
N ILE A 108 -8.56 -3.11 -9.95
CA ILE A 108 -8.17 -3.46 -11.31
C ILE A 108 -7.70 -4.90 -11.29
N ALA A 109 -8.30 -5.74 -12.13
CA ALA A 109 -7.85 -7.10 -12.43
C ALA A 109 -7.91 -7.26 -13.94
N LYS A 110 -6.76 -7.09 -14.61
CA LYS A 110 -6.62 -7.09 -16.06
C LYS A 110 -5.30 -7.75 -16.45
N LYS A 111 -5.37 -8.91 -17.12
CA LYS A 111 -4.19 -9.71 -17.48
C LYS A 111 -3.34 -9.97 -16.21
N THR A 112 -2.09 -9.55 -16.22
CA THR A 112 -1.08 -9.66 -15.14
C THR A 112 -1.12 -8.50 -14.14
N PHE A 113 -1.98 -7.49 -14.39
CA PHE A 113 -2.17 -6.36 -13.50
C PHE A 113 -3.28 -6.65 -12.51
N GLU A 114 -2.92 -6.70 -11.23
CA GLU A 114 -3.86 -6.77 -10.13
C GLU A 114 -3.57 -5.65 -9.15
N ILE A 115 -4.44 -4.64 -9.09
CA ILE A 115 -4.28 -3.47 -8.22
C ILE A 115 -5.49 -3.39 -7.29
N ARG A 116 -5.21 -3.43 -5.98
CA ARG A 116 -6.22 -3.26 -4.93
C ARG A 116 -6.16 -1.85 -4.39
N PHE A 117 -7.29 -1.15 -4.50
CA PHE A 117 -7.47 0.17 -3.93
C PHE A 117 -8.10 0.08 -2.54
N PHE A 118 -7.55 0.84 -1.63
CA PHE A 118 -8.06 1.09 -0.28
C PHE A 118 -8.30 2.59 -0.13
N THR A 119 -9.19 2.97 0.78
CA THR A 119 -9.55 4.38 0.95
C THR A 119 -9.23 4.80 2.38
N SER A 120 -8.46 5.87 2.52
CA SER A 120 -8.28 6.51 3.82
C SER A 120 -9.29 7.65 4.00
N SER A 121 -9.98 7.65 5.14
CA SER A 121 -10.82 8.78 5.57
C SER A 121 -10.00 9.92 6.20
N HIS A 122 -8.79 9.63 6.68
CA HIS A 122 -7.88 10.60 7.29
C HIS A 122 -6.59 10.62 6.47
N TRP A 123 -6.50 11.60 5.57
CA TRP A 123 -5.38 11.68 4.65
C TRP A 123 -4.07 12.02 5.39
N PRO A 124 -2.98 11.25 5.19
CA PRO A 124 -1.70 11.52 5.85
C PRO A 124 -1.18 12.93 5.54
N GLN A 125 -0.77 13.65 6.58
CA GLN A 125 -0.01 14.91 6.42
C GLN A 125 1.50 14.69 6.43
N LYS A 126 1.94 13.55 6.96
CA LYS A 126 3.34 13.10 7.07
C LYS A 126 3.42 11.62 6.69
N ASN A 127 4.62 11.02 6.80
CA ASN A 127 4.84 9.59 6.56
C ASN A 127 4.58 9.12 5.12
N ILE A 128 4.59 10.04 4.15
CA ILE A 128 4.59 9.73 2.72
C ILE A 128 5.95 10.12 2.16
N HIS A 129 6.70 9.12 1.71
CA HIS A 129 7.97 9.33 1.04
C HIS A 129 7.74 9.53 -0.46
N ILE A 130 8.64 10.30 -1.08
CA ILE A 130 8.71 10.45 -2.54
C ILE A 130 9.91 9.64 -3.02
N LYS A 131 9.68 8.66 -3.89
CA LYS A 131 10.74 7.87 -4.54
C LYS A 131 10.78 8.18 -6.04
N LYS A 132 11.95 7.99 -6.65
CA LYS A 132 12.17 8.20 -8.09
C LYS A 132 12.01 6.89 -8.88
N SER A 133 11.58 7.00 -10.12
CA SER A 133 11.55 5.93 -11.12
C SER A 133 11.88 6.50 -12.50
N ASP A 134 12.01 5.65 -13.53
CA ASP A 134 12.23 6.09 -14.92
C ASP A 134 11.07 6.97 -15.44
N ALA A 135 9.88 6.84 -14.84
CA ALA A 135 8.69 7.62 -15.15
C ALA A 135 8.55 8.92 -14.34
N GLY A 136 9.55 9.28 -13.53
CA GLY A 136 9.52 10.47 -12.67
C GLY A 136 9.50 10.12 -11.19
N ILE A 137 8.46 10.55 -10.47
CA ILE A 137 8.30 10.27 -9.04
C ILE A 137 7.05 9.43 -8.76
N PHE A 138 7.02 8.81 -7.60
CA PHE A 138 5.81 8.21 -7.04
C PHE A 138 5.80 8.36 -5.52
N HIS A 139 4.59 8.33 -4.96
CA HIS A 139 4.35 8.45 -3.52
C HIS A 139 4.19 7.06 -2.89
N ILE A 140 4.83 6.86 -1.73
CA ILE A 140 4.84 5.58 -1.00
C ILE A 140 4.75 5.84 0.51
N SER A 141 4.04 4.99 1.24
CA SER A 141 4.02 5.05 2.71
C SER A 141 5.41 4.81 3.28
N SER A 142 5.79 5.54 4.33
CA SER A 142 6.99 5.26 5.11
C SER A 142 6.92 3.86 5.77
N PRO A 143 8.02 3.31 6.29
CA PRO A 143 8.00 2.03 7.02
C PRO A 143 6.99 2.01 8.17
N ALA A 144 6.94 3.03 9.05
CA ALA A 144 6.00 3.08 10.16
C ALA A 144 4.54 3.15 9.70
N LEU A 145 4.24 3.97 8.69
CA LEU A 145 2.88 4.02 8.12
C LEU A 145 2.52 2.69 7.42
N THR A 146 3.47 2.05 6.76
CA THR A 146 3.26 0.74 6.13
C THR A 146 2.88 -0.32 7.16
N ILE A 147 3.55 -0.37 8.32
CA ILE A 147 3.18 -1.25 9.44
C ILE A 147 1.76 -0.95 9.93
N ALA A 148 1.44 0.34 10.16
CA ALA A 148 0.11 0.74 10.61
C ALA A 148 -0.99 0.36 9.59
N ASP A 149 -0.73 0.53 8.30
CA ASP A 149 -1.66 0.14 7.24
C ASP A 149 -1.85 -1.38 7.17
N LEU A 150 -0.76 -2.16 7.29
CA LEU A 150 -0.83 -3.63 7.33
C LEU A 150 -1.73 -4.10 8.47
N ILE A 151 -1.55 -3.54 9.68
CA ILE A 151 -2.36 -3.83 10.86
C ILE A 151 -3.81 -3.37 10.66
N HIS A 152 -4.02 -2.17 10.13
CA HIS A 152 -5.36 -1.62 9.91
C HIS A 152 -6.18 -2.46 8.93
N TYR A 153 -5.54 -2.90 7.84
CA TYR A 153 -6.19 -3.64 6.77
C TYR A 153 -6.00 -5.16 6.85
N GLN A 154 -5.46 -5.69 7.94
CA GLN A 154 -5.12 -7.11 8.11
C GLN A 154 -6.23 -8.08 7.69
N THR A 155 -7.49 -7.78 8.02
CA THR A 155 -8.66 -8.63 7.70
C THR A 155 -8.98 -8.70 6.21
N LYS A 156 -8.47 -7.75 5.42
CA LYS A 156 -8.69 -7.65 3.96
C LYS A 156 -7.51 -8.17 3.15
N ILE A 157 -6.38 -8.46 3.78
CA ILE A 157 -5.11 -8.74 3.09
C ILE A 157 -4.44 -10.04 3.51
N GLY A 158 -5.10 -10.89 4.31
CA GLY A 158 -4.62 -12.25 4.63
C GLY A 158 -4.46 -12.55 6.12
N GLY A 159 -4.87 -11.63 7.00
CA GLY A 159 -4.82 -11.81 8.45
C GLY A 159 -3.46 -11.53 9.06
N ILE A 160 -3.35 -11.76 10.37
CA ILE A 160 -2.17 -11.40 11.18
C ILE A 160 -0.92 -12.14 10.72
N HIS A 161 -1.02 -13.44 10.43
CA HIS A 161 0.15 -14.28 10.11
C HIS A 161 0.90 -13.75 8.89
N ARG A 162 0.15 -13.38 7.84
CA ARG A 162 0.75 -12.85 6.62
C ARG A 162 1.42 -11.49 6.83
N ILE A 163 0.87 -10.65 7.70
CA ILE A 163 1.47 -9.33 7.95
C ILE A 163 2.63 -9.41 8.95
N LEU A 164 2.64 -10.39 9.84
CA LEU A 164 3.63 -10.49 10.90
C LEU A 164 5.05 -10.67 10.36
N THR A 165 5.28 -11.66 9.50
CA THR A 165 6.58 -11.88 8.83
C THR A 165 7.04 -10.63 8.08
N VAL A 166 6.10 -9.90 7.45
CA VAL A 166 6.42 -8.67 6.72
C VAL A 166 6.77 -7.52 7.68
N ILE A 167 6.09 -7.42 8.83
CA ILE A 167 6.37 -6.41 9.84
C ILE A 167 7.74 -6.68 10.48
N GLU A 168 8.07 -7.94 10.75
CA GLU A 168 9.36 -8.38 11.27
C GLU A 168 10.52 -7.91 10.37
N GLU A 169 10.45 -8.20 9.07
CA GLU A 169 11.47 -7.72 8.11
C GLU A 169 11.47 -6.18 7.98
N LEU A 170 10.32 -5.52 8.12
CA LEU A 170 10.20 -4.08 7.91
C LEU A 170 10.68 -3.24 9.10
N ILE A 171 10.76 -3.83 10.30
CA ILE A 171 11.21 -3.15 11.53
C ILE A 171 12.61 -2.55 11.36
N ASP A 172 13.50 -3.24 10.65
CA ASP A 172 14.89 -2.79 10.42
C ASP A 172 14.99 -1.47 9.65
N GLU A 173 13.96 -1.15 8.86
CA GLU A 173 13.89 0.08 8.05
C GLU A 173 13.18 1.23 8.79
N VAL A 174 12.52 0.95 9.92
CA VAL A 174 11.80 1.96 10.70
C VAL A 174 12.78 2.86 11.44
N GLN A 175 12.53 4.17 11.37
CA GLN A 175 13.27 5.18 12.12
C GLN A 175 12.39 5.77 13.21
N GLU A 176 12.96 6.12 14.36
CA GLU A 176 12.18 6.67 15.49
C GLU A 176 11.37 7.92 15.10
N GLN A 177 11.96 8.81 14.29
CA GLN A 177 11.29 10.00 13.78
C GLN A 177 10.04 9.66 12.95
N ASP A 178 10.05 8.54 12.21
CA ASP A 178 8.91 8.07 11.42
C ASP A 178 7.72 7.74 12.34
N ILE A 179 8.00 7.09 13.48
CA ILE A 179 6.99 6.79 14.51
C ILE A 179 6.46 8.09 15.14
N ILE A 180 7.33 9.03 15.50
CA ILE A 180 6.92 10.33 16.05
C ILE A 180 5.98 11.06 15.09
N GLU A 181 6.33 11.07 13.79
CA GLU A 181 5.49 11.67 12.76
C GLU A 181 4.16 10.97 12.63
N LEU A 182 4.13 9.63 12.64
CA LEU A 182 2.91 8.84 12.56
C LEU A 182 1.97 9.18 13.72
N LEU A 183 2.49 9.17 14.95
CA LEU A 183 1.74 9.47 16.16
C LEU A 183 1.22 10.92 16.20
N SER A 184 1.78 11.84 15.42
CA SER A 184 1.31 13.23 15.39
C SER A 184 -0.03 13.43 14.70
N TRP A 185 -0.49 12.47 13.88
CA TRP A 185 -1.73 12.61 13.11
C TRP A 185 -2.58 11.34 12.99
N TYR A 186 -2.02 10.15 13.21
CA TYR A 186 -2.71 8.90 12.91
C TYR A 186 -3.91 8.67 13.85
N PRO A 187 -5.13 8.46 13.32
CA PRO A 187 -6.35 8.57 14.13
C PRO A 187 -6.78 7.28 14.83
N HIS A 188 -6.22 6.12 14.45
CA HIS A 188 -6.77 4.83 14.85
C HIS A 188 -6.09 4.25 16.09
N THR A 189 -6.60 4.58 17.27
CA THR A 189 -6.12 4.04 18.56
C THR A 189 -6.02 2.51 18.58
N SER A 190 -7.02 1.80 18.02
CA SER A 190 -7.01 0.34 18.00
C SER A 190 -5.88 -0.27 17.14
N VAL A 191 -5.41 0.46 16.12
CA VAL A 191 -4.25 0.05 15.31
C VAL A 191 -2.98 0.28 16.10
N LEU A 192 -2.84 1.44 16.75
CA LEU A 192 -1.69 1.76 17.59
C LEU A 192 -1.55 0.81 18.79
N GLN A 193 -2.67 0.38 19.40
CA GLN A 193 -2.67 -0.66 20.44
C GLN A 193 -2.10 -1.99 19.92
N ARG A 194 -2.55 -2.44 18.73
CA ARG A 194 -2.01 -3.66 18.11
C ARG A 194 -0.56 -3.48 17.71
N MET A 195 -0.18 -2.32 17.20
CA MET A 195 1.20 -1.98 16.82
C MET A 195 2.13 -2.06 18.03
N GLY A 196 1.75 -1.45 19.17
CA GLY A 196 2.54 -1.53 20.40
C GLY A 196 2.68 -2.96 20.91
N TYR A 197 1.60 -3.75 20.89
CA TYR A 197 1.68 -5.15 21.26
C TYR A 197 2.59 -5.97 20.32
N LEU A 198 2.51 -5.75 19.01
CA LEU A 198 3.39 -6.42 18.05
C LEU A 198 4.85 -5.98 18.21
N PHE A 199 5.10 -4.71 18.52
CA PHE A 199 6.44 -4.19 18.80
C PHE A 199 7.06 -4.80 20.07
N GLU A 200 6.25 -5.07 21.08
CA GLU A 200 6.67 -5.81 22.28
C GLU A 200 6.99 -7.28 21.94
N VAL A 201 6.13 -7.94 21.17
CA VAL A 201 6.31 -9.34 20.75
C VAL A 201 7.53 -9.53 19.85
N LEU A 202 7.82 -8.57 18.97
CA LEU A 202 8.96 -8.57 18.05
C LEU A 202 10.23 -7.98 18.69
N GLU A 203 10.23 -7.75 20.01
CA GLU A 203 11.38 -7.27 20.77
C GLU A 203 12.02 -5.99 20.20
N THR A 204 11.20 -5.10 19.65
CA THR A 204 11.67 -3.82 19.09
C THR A 204 12.24 -2.90 20.15
N THR A 205 12.97 -1.85 19.73
CA THR A 205 13.57 -0.85 20.63
C THR A 205 12.57 -0.28 21.65
N LEU A 206 12.95 -0.28 22.93
CA LEU A 206 12.10 0.24 24.01
C LEU A 206 11.66 1.70 23.81
N SER A 207 12.47 2.54 23.15
CA SER A 207 12.08 3.92 22.85
C SER A 207 10.82 3.99 21.99
N TRP A 208 10.68 3.10 21.00
CA TRP A 208 9.50 3.06 20.12
C TRP A 208 8.25 2.63 20.88
N GLN A 209 8.39 1.63 21.74
CA GLN A 209 7.32 1.18 22.63
C GLN A 209 6.89 2.30 23.59
N ASN A 210 7.85 3.02 24.17
CA ASN A 210 7.57 4.14 25.06
C ASN A 210 6.82 5.28 24.34
N LEU A 211 7.21 5.62 23.11
CA LEU A 211 6.50 6.64 22.31
C LEU A 211 5.02 6.27 22.10
N LEU A 212 4.75 5.01 21.74
CA LEU A 212 3.38 4.49 21.60
C LEU A 212 2.63 4.51 22.93
N PHE A 213 3.26 4.08 24.02
CA PHE A 213 2.65 4.05 25.35
C PHE A 213 2.30 5.45 25.83
N GLU A 214 3.23 6.42 25.74
CA GLU A 214 3.00 7.81 26.10
C GLU A 214 1.87 8.43 25.29
N HIS A 215 1.84 8.19 23.98
CA HIS A 215 0.76 8.66 23.11
C HIS A 215 -0.59 8.08 23.52
N LEU A 216 -0.66 6.76 23.75
CA LEU A 216 -1.89 6.05 24.10
C LEU A 216 -2.38 6.35 25.53
N SER A 217 -1.49 6.69 26.46
CA SER A 217 -1.84 7.06 27.84
C SER A 217 -2.72 8.32 27.94
N LYS A 218 -2.69 9.16 26.90
CA LYS A 218 -3.46 10.42 26.82
C LYS A 218 -4.94 10.20 26.52
N VAL A 219 -5.34 8.97 26.17
CA VAL A 219 -6.71 8.63 25.79
C VAL A 219 -7.22 7.44 26.59
N THR A 220 -8.54 7.32 26.70
CA THR A 220 -9.15 6.14 27.33
C THR A 220 -9.04 4.95 26.38
N LEU A 221 -8.25 3.94 26.77
CA LEU A 221 -8.08 2.72 26.00
C LEU A 221 -9.19 1.71 26.27
N TYR A 222 -9.79 1.20 25.20
CA TYR A 222 -10.73 0.07 25.22
C TYR A 222 -10.03 -1.22 24.76
N PRO A 223 -10.45 -2.39 25.26
CA PRO A 223 -9.88 -3.64 24.81
C PRO A 223 -10.13 -3.91 23.32
N VAL A 224 -9.09 -4.36 22.60
CA VAL A 224 -9.19 -4.68 21.16
C VAL A 224 -8.70 -6.11 20.89
N LEU A 225 -9.31 -6.81 19.95
CA LEU A 225 -8.80 -8.12 19.49
C LEU A 225 -7.54 -7.93 18.65
N LEU A 226 -6.53 -8.79 18.84
CA LEU A 226 -5.37 -8.87 17.95
C LEU A 226 -5.81 -9.24 16.52
N CYS A 227 -6.66 -10.27 16.41
CA CYS A 227 -7.25 -10.79 15.19
C CYS A 227 -8.77 -10.52 15.15
N PRO A 228 -9.26 -9.41 14.56
CA PRO A 228 -10.67 -8.98 14.66
C PRO A 228 -11.72 -9.99 14.15
N ASN A 229 -11.34 -10.87 13.23
CA ASN A 229 -12.25 -11.85 12.61
C ASN A 229 -12.04 -13.29 13.13
N SER A 230 -11.24 -13.50 14.17
CA SER A 230 -11.02 -14.82 14.75
C SER A 230 -12.12 -15.15 15.77
N ASN A 231 -12.71 -16.35 15.63
CA ASN A 231 -13.70 -16.90 16.56
C ASN A 231 -13.05 -17.59 17.79
N GLN A 232 -11.73 -17.51 17.95
CA GLN A 232 -11.04 -18.14 19.06
C GLN A 232 -11.30 -17.41 20.38
N LYS A 233 -11.40 -18.19 21.47
CA LYS A 233 -11.55 -17.68 22.83
C LYS A 233 -10.29 -16.87 23.20
N THR A 234 -10.49 -15.75 23.90
CA THR A 234 -9.40 -14.86 24.29
C THR A 234 -8.87 -15.26 25.66
N ASN A 235 -7.56 -15.29 25.85
CA ASN A 235 -6.92 -15.59 27.14
C ASN A 235 -6.95 -14.40 28.13
N GLY A 236 -8.06 -13.64 28.20
CA GLY A 236 -8.12 -12.41 29.00
C GLY A 236 -7.29 -11.25 28.41
N ILE A 237 -7.12 -10.17 29.19
CA ILE A 237 -6.27 -9.02 28.86
C ILE A 237 -5.14 -8.99 29.89
N HIS A 238 -3.93 -9.29 29.47
CA HIS A 238 -2.77 -9.34 30.38
C HIS A 238 -1.61 -8.42 29.95
N ASN A 239 -1.75 -7.66 28.85
CA ASN A 239 -0.74 -6.72 28.39
C ASN A 239 -1.16 -5.26 28.57
N THR A 240 -0.15 -4.40 28.63
CA THR A 240 -0.26 -2.94 28.78
C THR A 240 -1.06 -2.28 27.65
N TRP A 241 -1.07 -2.89 26.47
CA TRP A 241 -1.73 -2.38 25.26
C TRP A 241 -3.26 -2.60 25.23
N LYS A 242 -3.82 -3.32 26.21
CA LYS A 242 -5.21 -3.79 26.23
C LYS A 242 -5.60 -4.59 24.97
N VAL A 243 -4.68 -5.37 24.43
CA VAL A 243 -4.92 -6.25 23.29
C VAL A 243 -5.30 -7.65 23.79
N LYS A 244 -6.46 -8.14 23.38
CA LYS A 244 -6.92 -9.52 23.61
C LYS A 244 -6.29 -10.43 22.56
N ILE A 245 -5.42 -11.32 23.00
CA ILE A 245 -4.74 -12.30 22.14
C ILE A 245 -5.72 -13.43 21.84
N ASN A 246 -6.15 -13.51 20.58
CA ASN A 246 -7.18 -14.44 20.09
C ASN A 246 -6.73 -15.17 18.81
N CYS A 247 -5.41 -15.35 18.70
CA CYS A 247 -4.71 -16.09 17.66
C CYS A 247 -3.30 -16.41 18.18
N THR A 248 -2.74 -17.54 17.77
CA THR A 248 -1.34 -17.87 18.01
C THR A 248 -0.46 -16.93 17.19
N ILE A 249 0.69 -16.54 17.71
CA ILE A 249 1.71 -15.81 16.97
C ILE A 249 2.84 -16.80 16.79
N GLU A 250 3.05 -17.24 15.54
CA GLU A 250 4.21 -18.03 15.16
C GLU A 250 5.20 -17.03 14.57
N LEU A 251 6.34 -16.89 15.23
CA LEU A 251 7.49 -16.16 14.71
C LEU A 251 8.35 -17.19 13.97
N ASP A 252 8.87 -16.81 12.80
CA ASP A 252 9.76 -17.65 12.00
C ASP A 252 11.18 -17.62 12.63
N ILE A 253 11.31 -18.14 13.85
CA ILE A 253 12.59 -18.29 14.60
C ILE A 253 13.06 -19.74 14.55
#